data_AF-A0A383ER74-F1
#
_entry.id   AF-A0A383ER74-F1
#
_cell.length_a   1.000
_cell.length_b   1.000
_cell.length_c   1.000
_cell.angle_alpha   90.00
_cell.angle_beta   90.00
_cell.angle_gamma   90.00
#
_symmetry.space_group_name_H-M   'P 1'
#
loop_
_entity.id
_entity.type
_entity.pdbx_description
1 polymer ?
#
loop_
_entity_poly.entity_id
_entity_poly.type
_entity_poly.pdbx_seq_one_letter_code
_entity_poly.pdbx_strand_id
1 'polypeptide(L)'
;MAQDSETDNRKWHQGITRYQWLVLLIASLGWVFDIFEGQIFVASMRDAMPELLGVPADHESVRGWNDLAFGFFLLGGAFGGVLFGMVSDRIGRSKTLILTILFYSFFTCLSAFSQEPWHMVVLRFLVAMGVGGEWAVASAMVAE
;
A
#
# COMPACT_ATOMS: atom_id res chain seq x y z
N MET A 1 16.51 40.15 28.97
CA MET A 1 17.46 39.79 27.89
C MET A 1 16.64 39.05 26.85
N ALA A 2 16.11 39.79 25.87
CA ALA A 2 15.35 39.23 24.75
C ALA A 2 16.38 38.80 23.69
N GLN A 3 16.38 37.52 23.32
CA GLN A 3 17.09 37.03 22.15
C GLN A 3 16.07 36.92 21.03
N ASP A 4 16.23 37.79 20.04
CA ASP A 4 15.48 37.80 18.79
C ASP A 4 15.60 36.43 18.10
N SER A 5 14.47 35.73 18.02
CA SER A 5 14.27 34.70 17.02
C SER A 5 14.09 35.39 15.67
N GLU A 6 15.19 35.66 14.97
CA GLU A 6 15.13 35.97 13.53
C GLU A 6 14.48 34.80 12.81
N THR A 7 13.19 34.96 12.49
CA THR A 7 12.47 34.09 11.58
C THR A 7 13.16 34.16 10.23
N ASP A 8 13.88 33.10 9.85
CA ASP A 8 14.48 32.95 8.54
C ASP A 8 13.39 33.07 7.46
N ASN A 9 13.27 34.25 6.85
CA ASN A 9 12.24 34.61 5.86
C ASN A 9 12.57 34.06 4.46
N ARG A 10 13.29 32.95 4.39
CA ARG A 10 13.54 32.23 3.14
C ARG A 10 12.27 31.48 2.76
N LYS A 11 11.80 31.66 1.53
CA LYS A 11 10.66 30.88 1.04
C LYS A 11 11.07 29.41 1.05
N TRP A 12 10.20 28.50 1.53
CA TRP A 12 10.53 27.08 1.75
C TRP A 12 11.14 26.34 0.53
N HIS A 13 10.95 26.89 -0.67
CA HIS A 13 11.46 26.39 -1.95
C HIS A 13 12.81 26.98 -2.38
N GLN A 14 13.37 27.96 -1.67
CA GLN A 14 14.66 28.57 -1.98
C GLN A 14 15.79 27.66 -1.50
N GLY A 15 16.36 26.89 -2.43
CA GLY A 15 17.40 25.88 -2.17
C GLY A 15 17.11 24.52 -2.80
N ILE A 16 15.88 24.30 -3.29
CA ILE A 16 15.47 23.02 -3.87
C ILE A 16 15.96 22.90 -5.32
N THR A 17 16.88 21.98 -5.58
CA THR A 17 17.39 21.70 -6.94
C THR A 17 16.36 20.95 -7.79
N ARG A 18 16.45 21.04 -9.12
CA ARG A 18 15.57 20.27 -10.05
C ARG A 18 15.55 18.77 -9.76
N TYR A 19 16.66 18.22 -9.27
CA TYR A 19 16.75 16.83 -8.86
C TYR A 19 15.89 16.52 -7.63
N GLN A 20 15.87 17.40 -6.62
CA GLN A 20 15.02 17.23 -5.44
C GLN A 20 13.53 17.34 -5.79
N TRP A 21 13.16 18.23 -6.72
CA TRP A 21 11.80 18.27 -7.27
C TRP A 21 11.43 17.00 -8.04
N LEU A 22 12.36 16.41 -8.80
CA LEU A 22 12.15 15.14 -9.50
C LEU A 22 11.94 14.00 -8.51
N VAL A 23 12.78 13.90 -7.47
CA VAL A 23 12.65 12.90 -6.40
C VAL A 23 11.31 13.03 -5.68
N LEU A 24 10.89 14.27 -5.37
CA LEU A 24 9.60 14.54 -4.73
C LEU A 24 8.43 14.11 -5.62
N LEU A 25 8.50 14.37 -6.92
CA LEU A 25 7.49 13.94 -7.88
C LEU A 25 7.41 12.42 -7.97
N ILE A 26 8.56 11.73 -8.06
CA ILE A 26 8.61 10.26 -8.10
C ILE A 26 8.02 9.65 -6.82
N ALA A 27 8.37 10.19 -5.65
CA ALA A 27 7.82 9.74 -4.38
C ALA A 27 6.29 9.98 -4.30
N SER A 28 5.82 11.13 -4.77
CA SER A 28 4.40 11.45 -4.81
C SER A 28 3.63 10.54 -5.75
N LEU A 29 4.22 10.16 -6.89
CA LEU A 29 3.64 9.18 -7.81
C LEU A 29 3.54 7.80 -7.18
N GLY A 30 4.55 7.35 -6.43
CA GLY A 30 4.50 6.08 -5.69
C GLY A 30 3.28 6.02 -4.77
N TRP A 31 3.05 7.07 -3.99
CA TRP A 31 1.88 7.15 -3.10
C TRP A 31 0.54 7.14 -3.84
N VAL A 32 0.47 7.79 -5.01
CA VAL A 32 -0.73 7.74 -5.86
C VAL A 32 -0.99 6.33 -6.37
N PHE A 33 0.06 5.62 -6.82
CA PHE A 33 -0.06 4.26 -7.30
C PHE A 33 -0.50 3.28 -6.21
N ASP A 34 0.02 3.41 -4.99
CA ASP A 34 -0.37 2.58 -3.84
C ASP A 34 -1.87 2.74 -3.51
N ILE A 35 -2.35 3.98 -3.45
CA ILE A 35 -3.77 4.24 -3.18
C ILE A 35 -4.63 3.77 -4.34
N PHE A 36 -4.18 3.98 -5.59
CA PHE A 36 -4.90 3.54 -6.77
C PHE A 36 -5.08 2.03 -6.81
N GLU A 37 -4.05 1.25 -6.48
CA GLU A 37 -4.12 -0.20 -6.33
C GLU A 37 -5.20 -0.59 -5.31
N GLY A 38 -5.16 0.02 -4.12
CA GLY A 38 -6.14 -0.24 -3.08
C GLY A 38 -7.58 0.10 -3.49
N GLN A 39 -7.77 1.19 -4.24
CA GLN A 39 -9.10 1.60 -4.71
C GLN A 39 -9.62 0.74 -5.86
N ILE A 40 -8.76 0.34 -6.81
CA ILE A 40 -9.13 -0.61 -7.87
C ILE A 40 -9.69 -1.88 -7.26
N PHE A 41 -9.01 -2.42 -6.24
CA PHE A 41 -9.44 -3.66 -5.60
C PHE A 41 -10.80 -3.50 -4.92
N VAL A 42 -11.03 -2.41 -4.18
CA VAL A 42 -12.31 -2.13 -3.53
C VAL A 42 -13.44 -1.97 -4.55
N ALA A 43 -13.18 -1.29 -5.67
CA ALA A 43 -14.15 -1.18 -6.75
C ALA A 43 -14.43 -2.54 -7.39
N SER A 44 -13.39 -3.30 -7.73
CA SER A 44 -13.50 -4.63 -8.33
C SER A 44 -14.25 -5.62 -7.44
N MET A 45 -14.03 -5.62 -6.12
CA MET A 45 -14.77 -6.50 -5.20
C MET A 45 -16.26 -6.20 -5.16
N ARG A 46 -16.68 -4.95 -5.33
CA ARG A 46 -18.12 -4.59 -5.29
C ARG A 46 -18.89 -5.22 -6.46
N ASP A 47 -18.22 -5.40 -7.59
CA ASP A 47 -18.82 -5.96 -8.80
C ASP A 47 -18.55 -7.48 -8.91
N ALA A 48 -17.33 -7.92 -8.58
CA ALA A 48 -16.92 -9.32 -8.67
C ALA A 48 -17.55 -10.20 -7.59
N MET A 49 -17.74 -9.72 -6.35
CA MET A 49 -18.23 -10.55 -5.26
C MET A 49 -19.70 -11.02 -5.47
N PRO A 50 -20.65 -10.17 -5.91
CA PRO A 50 -21.98 -10.62 -6.30
C PRO A 50 -21.97 -11.62 -7.47
N GLU A 51 -21.12 -11.38 -8.48
CA GLU A 51 -20.98 -12.26 -9.65
C GLU A 51 -20.43 -13.64 -9.27
N LEU A 52 -19.38 -13.69 -8.45
CA LEU A 52 -18.73 -14.90 -7.97
C LEU A 52 -19.65 -15.74 -7.05
N LEU A 53 -20.54 -15.09 -6.30
CA LEU A 53 -21.50 -15.77 -5.43
C LEU A 53 -22.82 -16.12 -6.13
N GLY A 54 -23.05 -15.62 -7.35
CA GLY A 54 -24.29 -15.82 -8.10
C GLY A 54 -25.54 -15.24 -7.42
N VAL A 55 -25.37 -14.25 -6.55
CA VAL A 55 -26.45 -13.62 -5.75
C VAL A 55 -26.59 -12.14 -6.07
N PRO A 56 -27.78 -11.54 -5.84
CA PRO A 56 -27.97 -10.11 -5.95
C PRO A 56 -26.99 -9.32 -5.07
N ALA A 57 -26.61 -8.12 -5.52
CA ALA A 57 -25.64 -7.27 -4.82
C ALA A 57 -26.11 -6.80 -3.42
N ASP A 58 -27.41 -6.92 -3.10
CA ASP A 58 -27.96 -6.56 -1.78
C ASP A 58 -27.89 -7.70 -0.75
N HIS A 59 -27.45 -8.89 -1.18
CA HIS A 59 -27.48 -10.08 -0.33
C HIS A 59 -26.45 -9.96 0.80
N GLU A 60 -26.87 -10.28 2.03
CA GLU A 60 -26.07 -10.10 3.25
C GLU A 60 -24.71 -10.84 3.19
N SER A 61 -24.64 -11.94 2.43
CA SER A 61 -23.41 -12.70 2.20
C SER A 61 -22.31 -11.89 1.51
N VAL A 62 -22.64 -10.99 0.59
CA VAL A 62 -21.64 -10.14 -0.10
C VAL A 62 -20.90 -9.26 0.91
N ARG A 63 -21.64 -8.70 1.87
CA ARG A 63 -21.05 -7.91 2.95
C ARG A 63 -20.14 -8.75 3.84
N GLY A 64 -20.57 -9.95 4.22
CA GLY A 64 -19.75 -10.86 5.03
C GLY A 64 -18.41 -11.23 4.38
N TRP A 65 -18.42 -11.50 3.07
CA TRP A 65 -17.19 -11.79 2.32
C TRP A 65 -16.27 -10.58 2.18
N ASN A 66 -16.84 -9.38 1.97
CA ASN A 66 -16.06 -8.15 1.95
C ASN A 66 -15.42 -7.87 3.32
N ASP A 67 -16.17 -8.01 4.40
CA ASP A 67 -15.68 -7.83 5.77
C ASP A 67 -14.56 -8.84 6.09
N LEU A 68 -14.71 -10.09 5.63
CA LEU A 68 -13.67 -11.11 5.75
C LEU A 68 -12.41 -10.73 4.96
N ALA A 69 -12.55 -10.27 3.71
CA ALA A 69 -11.43 -9.81 2.90
C ALA A 69 -10.69 -8.63 3.55
N PHE A 70 -11.41 -7.68 4.16
CA PHE A 70 -10.83 -6.59 4.94
C PHE A 70 -10.12 -7.08 6.20
N GLY A 71 -10.69 -8.05 6.93
CA GLY A 71 -10.04 -8.65 8.10
C GLY A 71 -8.71 -9.31 7.73
N PHE A 72 -8.70 -10.11 6.66
CA PHE A 72 -7.48 -10.72 6.13
C PHE A 72 -6.50 -9.68 5.58
N PHE A 73 -6.99 -8.59 4.98
CA PHE A 73 -6.13 -7.48 4.58
C PHE A 73 -5.36 -6.90 5.78
N LEU A 74 -6.05 -6.62 6.89
CA LEU A 74 -5.39 -6.10 8.09
C LEU A 74 -4.39 -7.08 8.69
N LEU A 75 -4.74 -8.37 8.72
CA LEU A 75 -3.83 -9.43 9.17
C LEU A 75 -2.59 -9.53 8.28
N GLY A 76 -2.77 -9.49 6.97
CA GLY A 76 -1.68 -9.51 6.00
C GLY A 76 -0.78 -8.29 6.13
N GLY A 77 -1.36 -7.10 6.29
CA GLY A 77 -0.60 -5.87 6.55
C GLY A 77 0.28 -5.96 7.80
N ALA A 78 -0.27 -6.50 8.90
CA ALA A 78 0.48 -6.71 10.13
C ALA A 78 1.63 -7.73 9.94
N PHE A 79 1.35 -8.86 9.28
CA PHE A 79 2.37 -9.88 9.01
C PHE A 79 3.46 -9.38 8.07
N GLY A 80 3.06 -8.66 7.02
CA GLY A 80 3.94 -8.05 6.03
C GLY A 80 4.84 -6.99 6.62
N GLY A 81 4.31 -6.10 7.45
CA GLY A 81 5.10 -5.08 8.15
C GLY A 81 6.24 -5.68 8.97
N VAL A 82 5.97 -6.77 9.70
CA VAL A 82 6.99 -7.47 10.49
C VAL A 82 8.00 -8.20 9.58
N LEU A 83 7.51 -9.00 8.62
CA LEU A 83 8.37 -9.78 7.73
C LEU A 83 9.27 -8.90 6.88
N PHE A 84 8.69 -7.95 6.15
CA PHE A 84 9.45 -7.06 5.28
C PHE A 84 10.27 -6.03 6.07
N GLY A 85 9.84 -5.65 7.29
CA GLY A 85 10.68 -4.87 8.22
C GLY A 85 11.98 -5.61 8.54
N MET A 86 11.90 -6.87 8.97
CA MET A 86 13.09 -7.71 9.24
C MET A 86 13.94 -7.95 8.00
N VAL A 87 13.32 -8.12 6.83
CA VAL A 87 14.04 -8.27 5.56
C VAL A 87 14.78 -6.99 5.22
N SER A 88 14.18 -5.82 5.46
CA SER A 88 14.78 -4.52 5.18
C SER A 88 16.09 -4.28 5.90
N ASP A 89 16.20 -4.78 7.13
CA ASP A 89 17.41 -4.72 7.93
C ASP A 89 18.55 -5.56 7.35
N ARG A 90 18.25 -6.61 6.57
CA ARG A 90 19.25 -7.52 5.97
C ARG A 90 19.66 -7.15 4.56
N ILE A 91 18.71 -6.84 3.67
CA ILE A 91 18.99 -6.62 2.23
C ILE A 91 19.12 -5.14 1.86
N GLY A 92 18.80 -4.24 2.79
CA GLY A 92 18.79 -2.79 2.60
C GLY A 92 17.41 -2.25 2.25
N ARG A 93 17.12 -1.05 2.76
CA ARG A 93 15.80 -0.41 2.71
C ARG A 93 15.29 -0.16 1.30
N SER A 94 16.11 0.42 0.41
CA SER A 94 15.70 0.72 -0.97
C SER A 94 15.37 -0.53 -1.79
N LYS A 95 16.11 -1.63 -1.60
CA LYS A 95 15.83 -2.90 -2.30
C LYS A 95 14.55 -3.55 -1.79
N THR A 96 14.26 -3.40 -0.50
CA THR A 96 13.05 -3.95 0.11
C THR A 96 11.81 -3.22 -0.35
N LEU A 97 11.87 -1.90 -0.48
CA LEU A 97 10.80 -1.09 -1.08
C LEU A 97 10.44 -1.55 -2.49
N ILE A 98 11.45 -1.78 -3.34
CA ILE A 98 11.22 -2.30 -4.70
C ILE A 98 10.61 -3.71 -4.64
N LEU A 99 11.09 -4.56 -3.72
CA LEU A 99 10.59 -5.92 -3.56
C LEU A 99 9.12 -5.95 -3.12
N THR A 100 8.72 -5.10 -2.16
CA THR A 100 7.33 -5.00 -1.69
C THR A 100 6.40 -4.53 -2.81
N ILE A 101 6.84 -3.53 -3.60
CA ILE A 101 6.10 -3.03 -4.76
C ILE A 101 5.90 -4.13 -5.81
N LEU A 102 6.96 -4.85 -6.16
CA LEU A 102 6.88 -5.97 -7.10
C LEU A 102 5.99 -7.09 -6.57
N PHE A 103 6.07 -7.37 -5.27
CA PHE A 103 5.29 -8.41 -4.61
C PHE A 103 3.80 -8.10 -4.70
N TYR A 104 3.35 -6.94 -4.21
CA TYR A 104 1.93 -6.62 -4.26
C TYR A 104 1.46 -6.51 -5.72
N SER A 105 2.23 -5.88 -6.62
CA SER A 105 1.86 -5.72 -8.03
C SER A 105 1.64 -7.06 -8.73
N PHE A 106 2.48 -8.05 -8.44
CA PHE A 106 2.35 -9.40 -8.98
C PHE A 106 1.06 -10.07 -8.50
N PHE A 107 0.74 -9.99 -7.21
CA PHE A 107 -0.49 -10.57 -6.68
C PHE A 107 -1.75 -9.82 -7.09
N THR A 108 -1.67 -8.51 -7.29
CA THR A 108 -2.76 -7.72 -7.89
C THR A 108 -3.00 -8.12 -9.34
N CYS A 109 -1.95 -8.41 -10.11
CA CYS A 109 -2.14 -8.96 -11.47
C CYS A 109 -2.78 -10.35 -11.42
N LEU A 110 -2.38 -11.18 -10.45
CA LEU A 110 -2.94 -12.52 -10.28
C LEU A 110 -4.41 -12.50 -9.81
N SER A 111 -4.85 -11.45 -9.11
CA SER A 111 -6.25 -11.30 -8.68
C SER A 111 -7.21 -11.07 -9.85
N ALA A 112 -6.74 -10.58 -10.99
CA ALA A 112 -7.54 -10.51 -12.21
C ALA A 112 -7.99 -11.89 -12.73
N PHE A 113 -7.30 -12.97 -12.35
CA PHE A 113 -7.65 -14.35 -12.72
C PHE A 113 -8.49 -15.08 -11.66
N SER A 114 -8.94 -14.38 -10.61
CA SER A 114 -9.70 -15.02 -9.53
C SER A 114 -11.09 -15.45 -9.99
N GLN A 115 -11.41 -16.74 -9.83
CA GLN A 115 -12.72 -17.33 -10.19
C GLN A 115 -13.57 -17.72 -8.99
N GLU A 116 -13.07 -17.54 -7.76
CA GLU A 116 -13.80 -17.88 -6.54
C GLU A 116 -13.61 -16.78 -5.48
N PRO A 117 -14.58 -16.56 -4.58
CA PRO A 117 -14.49 -15.57 -3.50
C PRO A 117 -13.24 -15.75 -2.61
N TRP A 118 -12.86 -17.00 -2.34
CA TRP A 118 -11.68 -17.31 -1.54
C TRP A 118 -10.36 -16.88 -2.19
N HIS A 119 -10.26 -16.93 -3.52
CA HIS A 119 -9.08 -16.43 -4.23
C HIS A 119 -8.91 -14.94 -3.99
N MET A 120 -10.00 -14.16 -3.99
CA MET A 120 -9.93 -12.72 -3.70
C MET A 120 -9.43 -12.46 -2.28
N VAL A 121 -9.90 -13.22 -1.28
CA VAL A 121 -9.48 -13.06 0.12
C VAL A 121 -8.00 -13.39 0.31
N VAL A 122 -7.53 -14.52 -0.24
CA VAL A 122 -6.13 -14.96 -0.09
C VAL A 122 -5.17 -14.05 -0.84
N LEU A 123 -5.50 -13.69 -2.10
CA LEU A 123 -4.67 -12.77 -2.87
C LEU A 123 -4.63 -11.40 -2.19
N ARG A 124 -5.75 -10.97 -1.59
CA ARG A 124 -5.78 -9.72 -0.84
C ARG A 124 -4.90 -9.74 0.40
N PHE A 125 -4.86 -10.85 1.14
CA PHE A 125 -3.92 -11.04 2.24
C PHE A 125 -2.47 -10.89 1.74
N LEU A 126 -2.13 -11.52 0.62
CA LEU A 126 -0.77 -11.44 0.05
C LEU A 126 -0.42 -10.01 -0.41
N VAL A 127 -1.31 -9.34 -1.14
CA VAL A 127 -1.15 -7.93 -1.52
C VAL A 127 -0.95 -7.07 -0.26
N ALA A 128 -1.75 -7.29 0.78
CA ALA A 128 -1.63 -6.57 2.04
C ALA A 128 -0.28 -6.77 2.71
N MET A 129 0.31 -7.96 2.62
CA MET A 129 1.65 -8.19 3.15
C MET A 129 2.70 -7.31 2.45
N GLY A 130 2.58 -7.14 1.13
CA GLY A 130 3.46 -6.23 0.38
C GLY A 130 3.29 -4.77 0.81
N VAL A 131 2.04 -4.29 0.82
CA VAL A 131 1.71 -2.89 1.18
C VAL A 131 2.06 -2.57 2.64
N GLY A 132 1.78 -3.46 3.58
CA GLY A 132 2.14 -3.28 4.99
C GLY A 132 3.65 -3.27 5.21
N GLY A 133 4.39 -4.06 4.43
CA GLY A 133 5.84 -4.04 4.39
C GLY A 133 6.41 -2.71 3.90
N GLU A 134 5.85 -2.18 2.82
CA GLU A 134 6.24 -0.88 2.27
C GLU A 134 6.05 0.25 3.28
N TRP A 135 4.91 0.33 3.96
CA TRP A 135 4.65 1.40 4.93
C TRP A 135 5.62 1.35 6.12
N ALA A 136 5.95 0.15 6.60
CA ALA A 136 6.93 -0.05 7.65
C ALA A 136 8.33 0.40 7.20
N VAL A 137 8.77 0.00 6.00
CA VAL A 137 10.09 0.35 5.47
C VAL A 137 10.19 1.84 5.14
N ALA A 138 9.14 2.45 4.58
CA ALA A 138 9.09 3.87 4.26
C ALA A 138 9.18 4.74 5.52
N SER A 139 8.43 4.41 6.57
CA SER A 139 8.50 5.13 7.84
C SER A 139 9.89 5.04 8.48
N ALA A 140 10.51 3.86 8.42
CA ALA A 140 11.87 3.68 8.89
C ALA A 140 12.85 4.54 8.08
N MET A 141 12.75 4.53 6.75
CA MET A 141 13.64 5.27 5.84
C MET A 141 13.59 6.79 6.04
N VAL A 142 12.43 7.35 6.38
CA VAL A 142 12.29 8.79 6.69
C VAL A 142 12.89 9.15 8.06
N ALA A 143 12.94 8.19 8.99
CA ALA A 143 13.52 8.40 10.30
C ALA A 143 15.06 8.35 10.32
N GLU A 144 15.69 7.84 9.26
CA GLU A 144 17.15 7.88 9.03
C GLU A 144 17.57 9.12 8.24
#